data_AF-A0A809ZVL7-F1
#
_entry.id   AF-A0A809ZVL7-F1
#
_cell.length_a   1.000
_cell.length_b   1.000
_cell.length_c   1.000
_cell.angle_alpha   90.00
_cell.angle_beta   90.00
_cell.angle_gamma   90.00
#
_symmetry.space_group_name_H-M   'P 1'
#
loop_
_entity.id
_entity.type
_entity.pdbx_description
1 polymer ?
#
loop_
_entity_poly.entity_id
_entity_poly.type
_entity_poly.pdbx_seq_one_letter_code
_entity_poly.pdbx_strand_id
1 'polypeptide(L)'
;MTTKKNGCIAALISAGISEEDARALRRISMTLHRWHELECGNERGEAVERDEATKLPYLTFDTGQNGKRGRTRIPDRETAALKRLEQIIKGYPGFAYYVQGDPRGSALFIMRPGDVPAGRDIDCCYSNGIAVFK
;
A
#
# COMPACT_ATOMS: atom_id res chain seq x y z
N MET A 1 -18.29 -3.92 -13.87
CA MET A 1 -17.68 -2.86 -13.04
C MET A 1 -16.16 -2.97 -13.10
N THR A 2 -15.59 -2.88 -14.32
CA THR A 2 -14.23 -3.36 -14.67
C THR A 2 -13.32 -2.22 -15.15
N THR A 3 -13.87 -1.01 -15.30
CA THR A 3 -13.23 0.14 -15.95
C THR A 3 -12.19 0.85 -15.09
N LYS A 4 -12.34 0.91 -13.75
CA LYS A 4 -11.37 1.61 -12.87
C LYS A 4 -10.03 0.87 -12.73
N LYS A 5 -10.02 -0.47 -12.77
CA LYS A 5 -8.80 -1.30 -12.55
C LYS A 5 -7.80 -1.23 -13.71
N ASN A 6 -8.30 -1.19 -14.94
CA ASN A 6 -7.43 -1.03 -16.12
C ASN A 6 -7.04 0.44 -16.32
N GLY A 7 -7.85 1.38 -15.81
CA GLY A 7 -7.59 2.82 -15.91
C GLY A 7 -6.33 3.27 -15.18
N CYS A 8 -6.00 2.71 -14.00
CA CYS A 8 -4.81 3.15 -13.26
C CYS A 8 -3.50 2.75 -13.96
N ILE A 9 -3.43 1.57 -14.58
CA ILE A 9 -2.24 1.15 -15.35
C ILE A 9 -2.06 2.08 -16.56
N ALA A 10 -3.14 2.33 -17.30
CA ALA A 10 -3.09 3.25 -18.44
C ALA A 10 -2.66 4.66 -18.03
N ALA A 11 -3.18 5.18 -16.91
CA ALA A 11 -2.81 6.49 -16.39
C ALA A 11 -1.31 6.57 -15.99
N LEU A 12 -0.78 5.53 -15.35
CA LEU A 12 0.65 5.46 -15.02
C LEU A 12 1.51 5.43 -16.29
N ILE A 13 1.11 4.65 -17.30
CA ILE A 13 1.80 4.61 -18.59
C ILE A 13 1.76 5.97 -19.29
N SER A 14 0.60 6.61 -19.34
CA SER A 14 0.47 7.97 -19.91
C SER A 14 1.29 9.01 -19.15
N ALA A 15 1.61 8.79 -17.88
CA ALA A 15 2.50 9.64 -17.09
C ALA A 15 3.99 9.36 -17.36
N GLY A 16 4.33 8.32 -18.13
CA GLY A 16 5.71 7.98 -18.48
C GLY A 16 6.31 6.81 -17.68
N ILE A 17 5.50 6.08 -16.90
CA ILE A 17 5.95 4.86 -16.21
C ILE A 17 5.87 3.67 -17.17
N SER A 18 6.90 2.80 -17.16
CA SER A 18 6.91 1.61 -18.00
C SER A 18 5.72 0.69 -17.69
N GLU A 19 5.25 -0.08 -18.67
CA GLU A 19 4.14 -1.01 -18.42
C GLU A 19 4.48 -2.05 -17.34
N GLU A 20 5.74 -2.52 -17.33
CA GLU A 20 6.23 -3.47 -16.33
C GLU A 20 6.14 -2.89 -14.92
N ASP A 21 6.64 -1.67 -14.73
CA ASP A 21 6.60 -0.99 -13.44
C ASP A 21 5.17 -0.58 -13.06
N ALA A 22 4.34 -0.14 -14.00
CA ALA A 22 2.94 0.16 -13.72
C ALA A 22 2.18 -1.08 -13.18
N ARG A 23 2.45 -2.26 -13.76
CA ARG A 23 1.93 -3.54 -13.26
C ARG A 23 2.54 -3.92 -11.91
N ALA A 24 3.82 -3.64 -11.68
CA ALA A 24 4.49 -3.87 -10.40
C ALA A 24 3.91 -2.99 -9.28
N LEU A 25 3.73 -1.69 -9.53
CA LEU A 25 3.07 -0.73 -8.63
C LEU A 25 1.66 -1.17 -8.27
N ARG A 26 0.90 -1.72 -9.23
CA ARG A 26 -0.42 -2.30 -8.95
C ARG A 26 -0.34 -3.48 -7.97
N ARG A 27 0.61 -4.41 -8.16
CA ARG A 27 0.81 -5.54 -7.23
C ARG A 27 1.25 -5.08 -5.83
N ILE A 28 2.07 -4.03 -5.77
CA ILE A 28 2.48 -3.39 -4.52
C ILE A 28 1.27 -2.79 -3.81
N SER A 29 0.44 -2.02 -4.52
CA SER A 29 -0.80 -1.46 -3.96
C SER A 29 -1.72 -2.53 -3.40
N MET A 30 -1.94 -3.64 -4.14
CA MET A 30 -2.74 -4.77 -3.64
C MET A 30 -2.17 -5.37 -2.35
N THR A 31 -0.84 -5.45 -2.24
CA THR A 31 -0.15 -6.00 -1.06
C THR A 31 -0.30 -5.06 0.14
N LEU A 32 -0.03 -3.77 -0.04
CA LEU A 32 -0.14 -2.76 1.01
C LEU A 32 -1.60 -2.61 1.46
N HIS A 33 -2.54 -2.57 0.52
CA HIS A 33 -3.96 -2.49 0.84
C HIS A 33 -4.43 -3.65 1.71
N ARG A 34 -4.02 -4.89 1.38
CA ARG A 34 -4.39 -6.06 2.19
C ARG A 34 -3.69 -6.06 3.54
N TRP A 35 -2.44 -5.60 3.59
CA TRP A 35 -1.69 -5.50 4.84
C TRP A 35 -2.36 -4.53 5.80
N HIS A 36 -2.63 -3.30 5.35
CA HIS A 36 -3.28 -2.27 6.16
C HIS A 36 -4.71 -2.64 6.58
N GLU A 37 -5.50 -3.28 5.71
CA GLU A 37 -6.79 -3.85 6.13
C GLU A 37 -6.64 -4.85 7.28
N LEU A 38 -5.59 -5.68 7.25
CA LEU A 38 -5.34 -6.66 8.31
C LEU A 38 -4.79 -6.02 9.59
N GLU A 39 -4.12 -4.87 9.53
CA GLU A 39 -3.71 -4.14 10.74
C GLU A 39 -4.93 -3.61 11.51
N CYS A 40 -6.02 -3.28 10.83
CA CYS A 40 -7.32 -2.96 11.45
C CYS A 40 -8.10 -4.21 11.90
N GLY A 41 -7.65 -5.39 11.48
CA GLY A 41 -8.35 -6.65 11.70
C GLY A 41 -9.44 -6.93 10.67
N ASN A 42 -9.96 -8.16 10.67
CA ASN A 42 -11.02 -8.58 9.77
C ASN A 42 -12.19 -9.24 10.52
N GLU A 43 -13.26 -9.55 9.78
CA GLU A 43 -14.49 -10.19 10.32
C GLU A 43 -14.27 -11.56 10.97
N ARG A 44 -13.12 -12.20 10.72
CA ARG A 44 -12.73 -13.49 11.31
C ARG A 44 -11.93 -13.31 12.61
N GLY A 45 -11.76 -12.08 13.09
CA GLY A 45 -10.96 -11.75 14.27
C GLY A 45 -9.45 -11.88 14.06
N GLU A 46 -9.01 -11.93 12.79
CA GLU A 46 -7.59 -11.97 12.44
C GLU A 46 -7.06 -10.54 12.32
N ALA A 47 -5.89 -10.25 12.89
CA ALA A 47 -5.22 -8.96 12.77
C ALA A 47 -3.70 -9.12 12.64
N VAL A 48 -3.05 -8.19 11.95
CA VAL A 48 -1.58 -8.07 11.94
C VAL A 48 -1.16 -7.16 13.08
N GLU A 49 -0.27 -7.65 13.94
CA GLU A 49 0.32 -6.90 15.04
C GLU A 49 1.84 -6.97 14.97
N ARG A 50 2.50 -5.85 15.25
CA ARG A 50 3.96 -5.80 15.36
C ARG A 50 4.37 -5.88 16.83
N ASP A 51 5.35 -6.73 17.09
CA ASP A 51 5.98 -6.83 18.39
C ASP A 51 6.64 -5.49 18.78
N GLU A 52 6.42 -5.01 20.00
CA GLU A 52 6.87 -3.66 20.38
C GLU A 52 8.40 -3.53 20.38
N ALA A 53 9.10 -4.56 20.85
CA ALA A 53 10.56 -4.57 20.97
C ALA A 53 11.25 -4.94 19.64
N THR A 54 10.78 -6.00 18.99
CA THR A 54 11.46 -6.54 17.79
C THR A 54 10.91 -6.00 16.47
N LYS A 55 9.75 -5.33 16.50
CA LYS A 55 8.99 -4.86 15.33
C LYS A 55 8.58 -5.96 14.33
N LEU A 56 8.78 -7.23 14.69
CA LEU A 56 8.41 -8.37 13.86
C LEU A 56 6.88 -8.49 13.79
N PRO A 57 6.32 -8.76 12.60
CA PRO A 57 4.89 -8.91 12.44
C PRO A 57 4.41 -10.33 12.79
N TYR A 58 3.24 -10.37 13.41
CA TYR A 58 2.51 -11.59 13.75
C TYR A 58 1.07 -11.46 13.28
N LEU A 59 0.49 -12.59 12.87
CA LEU A 59 -0.95 -12.72 12.71
C LEU A 59 -1.53 -13.18 14.04
N THR A 60 -2.40 -12.38 14.62
CA THR A 60 -3.22 -12.73 15.77
C THR A 60 -4.60 -13.16 15.28
N PHE A 61 -5.22 -14.16 15.92
CA PHE A 61 -6.50 -14.73 15.48
C PHE A 61 -7.29 -15.29 16.66
N ASP A 62 -8.61 -15.41 16.52
CA ASP A 62 -9.44 -16.08 17.52
C ASP A 62 -9.22 -17.61 17.46
N THR A 63 -9.03 -18.23 18.62
CA THR A 63 -8.91 -19.69 18.75
C THR A 63 -10.24 -20.40 18.99
N GLY A 64 -11.33 -19.64 19.15
CA GLY A 64 -12.65 -20.17 19.49
C GLY A 64 -12.78 -20.67 20.94
N GLN A 65 -11.75 -20.45 21.77
CA GLN A 65 -11.72 -20.89 23.17
C GLN A 65 -11.77 -19.70 24.12
N ASN A 66 -12.97 -19.34 24.60
CA ASN A 66 -13.20 -18.38 25.69
C ASN A 66 -12.26 -17.15 25.68
N GLY A 67 -12.19 -16.44 24.54
CA GLY A 67 -11.42 -15.20 24.41
C GLY A 67 -9.90 -15.35 24.30
N LYS A 68 -9.37 -16.58 24.21
CA LYS A 68 -7.95 -16.80 23.92
C LYS A 68 -7.65 -16.46 22.46
N ARG A 69 -6.66 -15.59 22.24
CA ARG A 69 -6.10 -15.30 20.92
C ARG A 69 -4.85 -16.13 20.64
N GLY A 70 -4.79 -16.70 19.44
CA GLY A 70 -3.61 -17.31 18.88
C GLY A 70 -2.72 -16.24 18.25
N ARG A 71 -1.42 -16.54 18.14
CA ARG A 71 -0.42 -15.64 17.53
C ARG A 71 0.60 -16.49 16.78
N THR A 72 0.85 -16.17 15.51
CA THR A 72 1.88 -16.82 14.70
C THR A 72 2.70 -15.80 13.94
N ARG A 73 4.01 -16.04 13.79
CA ARG A 73 4.91 -15.14 13.07
C ARG A 73 4.59 -15.20 11.57
N ILE A 74 4.53 -14.04 10.93
CA ILE A 74 4.31 -13.94 9.48
C ILE A 74 5.47 -13.20 8.78
N PRO A 75 5.63 -13.35 7.46
CA PRO A 75 6.54 -12.53 6.69
C PRO A 75 6.13 -11.05 6.72
N ASP A 76 7.10 -10.14 6.81
CA ASP A 76 6.87 -8.69 6.74
C ASP A 76 6.67 -8.26 5.27
N ARG A 77 5.41 -8.30 4.82
CA ARG A 77 5.06 -7.99 3.44
C ARG A 77 4.99 -6.49 3.19
N GLU A 78 4.71 -5.68 4.21
CA GLU A 78 4.72 -4.22 4.12
C GLU A 78 6.13 -3.70 3.85
N THR A 79 7.10 -4.04 4.71
CA THR A 79 8.50 -3.60 4.53
C THR A 79 9.04 -4.05 3.18
N ALA A 80 8.72 -5.27 2.75
CA ALA A 80 9.14 -5.78 1.44
C ALA A 80 8.46 -5.04 0.27
N ALA A 81 7.19 -4.67 0.39
CA ALA A 81 6.46 -3.91 -0.63
C ALA A 81 6.97 -2.45 -0.71
N LEU A 82 7.18 -1.79 0.42
CA LEU A 82 7.74 -0.44 0.49
C LEU A 82 9.15 -0.37 -0.10
N LYS A 83 10.02 -1.35 0.19
CA LYS A 83 11.35 -1.42 -0.44
C LYS A 83 11.29 -1.55 -1.96
N ARG A 84 10.35 -2.33 -2.49
CA ARG A 84 10.15 -2.47 -3.94
C ARG A 84 9.58 -1.20 -4.55
N LEU A 85 8.65 -0.53 -3.85
CA LEU A 85 8.09 0.75 -4.25
C LEU A 85 9.19 1.80 -4.39
N GLU A 86 10.01 1.97 -3.37
CA GLU A 86 11.14 2.90 -3.35
C GLU A 86 12.09 2.65 -4.54
N GLN A 87 12.44 1.38 -4.78
CA GLN A 87 13.32 0.99 -5.88
C GLN A 87 12.73 1.35 -7.25
N ILE A 88 11.43 1.14 -7.46
CA ILE A 88 10.75 1.50 -8.71
C ILE A 88 10.76 3.02 -8.87
N ILE A 89 10.30 3.77 -7.87
CA ILE A 89 10.13 5.23 -7.96
C ILE A 89 11.47 5.95 -8.14
N LYS A 90 12.56 5.43 -7.58
CA LYS A 90 13.92 5.94 -7.84
C LYS A 90 14.31 5.93 -9.33
N GLY A 91 13.71 5.05 -10.15
CA GLY A 91 13.88 5.02 -11.60
C GLY A 91 13.16 6.14 -12.36
N TYR A 92 12.29 6.90 -11.69
CA TYR A 92 11.46 7.96 -12.28
C TYR A 92 11.73 9.30 -11.59
N PRO A 93 12.77 10.05 -11.99
CA PRO A 93 13.11 11.33 -11.37
C PRO A 93 11.93 12.32 -11.32
N GLY A 94 11.71 12.93 -10.16
CA GLY A 94 10.62 13.88 -9.94
C GLY A 94 9.26 13.25 -9.61
N PHE A 95 9.13 11.92 -9.69
CA PHE A 95 8.00 11.21 -9.13
C PHE A 95 8.18 11.03 -7.62
N ALA A 96 7.06 11.03 -6.90
CA ALA A 96 6.99 10.66 -5.50
C ALA A 96 5.80 9.71 -5.29
N TYR A 97 5.64 9.22 -4.07
CA TYR A 97 4.52 8.35 -3.72
C TYR A 97 3.96 8.70 -2.34
N TYR A 98 2.69 8.37 -2.14
CA TYR A 98 2.03 8.40 -0.85
C TYR A 98 1.37 7.05 -0.57
N VAL A 99 1.56 6.52 0.65
CA VAL A 99 0.96 5.26 1.11
C VAL A 99 -0.06 5.57 2.20
N GLN A 100 -1.31 5.18 1.98
CA GLN A 100 -2.39 5.37 2.93
C GLN A 100 -2.53 4.14 3.83
N GLY A 101 -2.22 4.30 5.13
CA GLY A 101 -2.28 3.23 6.13
C GLY A 101 -3.68 2.82 6.59
N ASP A 102 -4.73 3.59 6.28
CA ASP A 102 -6.16 3.20 6.43
C ASP A 102 -6.86 3.36 5.08
N PRO A 103 -6.61 2.46 4.10
CA PRO A 103 -7.05 2.67 2.73
C PRO A 103 -8.57 2.49 2.58
N ARG A 104 -9.30 3.60 2.47
CA ARG A 104 -10.74 3.63 2.13
C ARG A 104 -11.02 3.66 0.63
N GLY A 105 -10.08 3.13 -0.17
CA GLY A 105 -10.18 3.06 -1.62
C GLY A 105 -8.87 2.66 -2.31
N SER A 106 -7.79 3.39 -2.04
CA SER A 106 -6.44 3.08 -2.56
C SER A 106 -5.42 3.17 -1.44
N ALA A 107 -4.50 2.22 -1.40
CA ALA A 107 -3.37 2.24 -0.46
C ALA A 107 -2.16 2.97 -1.03
N LEU A 108 -2.11 3.21 -2.34
CA LEU A 108 -0.98 3.81 -3.03
C LEU A 108 -1.43 4.90 -3.99
N PHE A 109 -0.74 6.03 -3.93
CA PHE A 109 -0.89 7.16 -4.84
C PHE A 109 0.49 7.51 -5.40
N ILE A 110 0.57 7.67 -6.72
CA ILE A 110 1.80 8.09 -7.41
C ILE A 110 1.68 9.57 -7.77
N MET A 111 2.63 10.36 -7.30
CA MET A 111 2.70 11.80 -7.51
C MET A 111 3.62 12.09 -8.69
N ARG A 112 3.11 12.80 -9.70
CA ARG A 112 3.91 13.31 -10.81
C ARG A 112 4.65 14.57 -10.38
N PRO A 113 5.69 14.99 -11.12
CA PRO A 113 6.30 16.31 -10.94
C PRO A 113 5.22 17.41 -10.93
N GLY A 114 5.16 18.19 -9.85
CA GLY A 114 4.19 19.27 -9.69
C GLY A 114 2.87 18.91 -9.00
N ASP A 115 2.55 17.63 -8.79
CA ASP A 115 1.34 17.23 -8.05
C ASP A 115 1.43 17.59 -6.54
N VAL A 116 2.65 17.77 -6.04
CA VAL A 116 2.96 18.32 -4.71
C VAL A 116 3.57 19.71 -4.86
N PRO A 117 2.81 20.80 -4.62
CA PRO A 117 3.32 22.16 -4.70
C PRO A 117 4.46 22.41 -3.70
N ALA A 118 5.38 23.31 -4.05
CA ALA A 118 6.49 23.67 -3.16
C ALA A 118 5.97 24.11 -1.77
N GLY A 119 6.54 23.53 -0.71
CA GLY A 119 6.16 23.82 0.68
C GLY A 119 4.85 23.19 1.16
N ARG A 120 4.19 22.34 0.36
CA ARG A 120 3.03 21.56 0.78
C ARG A 120 3.44 20.16 1.23
N ASP A 121 2.71 19.67 2.23
CA ASP A 121 2.79 18.29 2.67
C ASP A 121 2.08 17.36 1.67
N ILE A 122 2.72 16.24 1.35
CA ILE A 122 2.17 15.20 0.46
C ILE A 122 0.89 14.59 1.05
N ASP A 123 0.79 14.53 2.38
CA ASP A 123 -0.38 14.04 3.10
C ASP A 123 -1.64 14.88 2.84
N CYS A 124 -1.47 16.13 2.41
CA CYS A 124 -2.56 17.02 2.01
C CYS A 124 -2.81 17.07 0.50
N CYS A 125 -1.95 16.44 -0.30
CA CYS A 125 -1.96 16.55 -1.76
C CYS A 125 -2.12 15.22 -2.48
N TYR A 126 -2.20 14.08 -1.77
CA TYR A 126 -2.28 12.75 -2.38
C TYR A 126 -3.45 12.59 -3.36
N SER A 127 -4.55 13.33 -3.17
CA SER A 127 -5.70 13.34 -4.08
C SER A 127 -5.40 13.89 -5.47
N ASN A 128 -4.29 14.62 -5.64
CA ASN A 128 -3.81 15.11 -6.94
C ASN A 128 -3.09 14.02 -7.74
N GLY A 129 -2.59 12.99 -7.06
CA GLY A 129 -1.83 11.91 -7.67
C GLY A 129 -2.70 10.85 -8.35
N ILE A 130 -2.03 9.92 -9.03
CA ILE A 130 -2.66 8.76 -9.65
C ILE A 130 -2.91 7.70 -8.58
N ALA A 131 -4.19 7.47 -8.25
CA ALA A 131 -4.59 6.38 -7.36
C ALA A 131 -4.36 5.01 -8.03
N VAL A 132 -3.61 4.13 -7.36
CA VAL A 132 -3.28 2.79 -7.86
C VAL A 132 -4.19 1.75 -7.21
N PHE A 133 -5.21 1.29 -7.92
CA PHE A 133 -6.25 0.42 -7.36
C PHE A 133 -5.87 -1.08 -7.31
N LYS A 134 -6.54 -1.81 -6.41
CA LYS A 134 -6.47 -3.28 -6.28
C LYS A 134 -7.09 -4.07 -7.43
#